data_AF-A0A938ESF3-F1
#
_entry.id   AF-A0A938ESF3-F1
#
_cell.length_a   1.000
_cell.length_b   1.000
_cell.length_c   1.000
_cell.angle_alpha   90.00
_cell.angle_beta   90.00
_cell.angle_gamma   90.00
#
_symmetry.space_group_name_H-M   'P 1'
#
loop_
_entity.id
_entity.type
_entity.pdbx_description
1 polymer ?
#
loop_
_entity_poly.entity_id
_entity_poly.type
_entity_poly.pdbx_seq_one_letter_code
_entity_poly.pdbx_strand_id
1 'polypeptide(L)'
;MPDVRIDQSVSPAAHRAGMLAVLEAGHVDNRFHYVGERSAAMWRALASAHSPAQADDGLMAYDAAARAALALLPGGPVHVIGVACGDGVKERRLLGALVSAGHRDVRATAVDVSVPLVTAAAEAM
;
A
#
# COMPACT_ATOMS: atom_id res chain seq x y z
N MET A 1 -6.83 -10.14 13.16
CA MET A 1 -6.58 -8.74 12.82
C MET A 1 -5.07 -8.53 12.82
N PRO A 2 -4.49 -7.91 11.79
CA PRO A 2 -3.05 -7.62 11.74
C PRO A 2 -2.64 -6.68 12.89
N ASP A 3 -1.39 -6.78 13.36
CA ASP A 3 -0.82 -5.82 14.32
C ASP A 3 -0.59 -4.48 13.60
N VAL A 4 -1.39 -3.47 13.94
CA VAL A 4 -1.34 -2.13 13.30
C VAL A 4 -0.74 -1.14 14.28
N ARG A 5 0.36 -0.49 13.86
CA ARG A 5 0.97 0.62 14.58
C ARG A 5 0.63 1.94 13.90
N ILE A 6 0.12 2.88 14.67
CA ILE A 6 -0.27 4.21 14.18
C ILE A 6 0.81 5.20 14.61
N ASP A 7 1.46 5.81 13.63
CA ASP A 7 2.40 6.90 13.88
C ASP A 7 1.66 8.17 14.33
N GLN A 8 2.31 9.00 15.15
CA GLN A 8 1.71 10.24 15.66
C GLN A 8 1.26 11.19 14.54
N SER A 9 1.94 11.20 13.41
CA SER A 9 1.61 12.02 12.22
C SER A 9 0.26 11.67 11.58
N VAL A 10 -0.26 10.47 11.84
CA VAL A 10 -1.55 9.98 11.31
C VAL A 10 -2.52 9.58 12.43
N SER A 11 -2.25 10.01 13.66
CA SER A 11 -3.17 9.84 14.79
C SER A 11 -4.54 10.48 14.52
N PRO A 12 -5.63 10.04 15.17
CA PRO A 12 -6.94 10.68 15.03
C PRO A 12 -6.91 12.19 15.32
N ALA A 13 -6.07 12.62 16.29
CA ALA A 13 -5.88 14.03 16.61
C ALA A 13 -5.16 14.79 15.47
N ALA A 14 -4.07 14.24 14.93
CA ALA A 14 -3.36 14.82 13.79
C ALA A 14 -4.25 14.88 12.53
N HIS A 15 -5.07 13.86 12.31
CA HIS A 15 -6.03 13.83 11.22
C HIS A 15 -7.08 14.94 11.36
N ARG A 16 -7.67 15.09 12.55
CA ARG A 16 -8.65 16.15 12.83
C ARG A 16 -8.05 17.54 12.67
N ALA A 17 -6.84 17.76 13.21
CA ALA A 17 -6.14 19.03 13.06
C ALA A 17 -5.86 19.35 11.59
N GLY A 18 -5.42 18.35 10.82
CA GLY A 18 -5.21 18.50 9.38
C GLY A 18 -6.50 18.79 8.60
N MET A 19 -7.63 18.17 8.97
CA MET A 19 -8.94 18.46 8.37
C MET A 19 -9.38 19.91 8.62
N LEU A 20 -9.16 20.44 9.81
CA LEU A 20 -9.48 21.85 10.09
C LEU A 20 -8.60 22.79 9.26
N ALA A 21 -7.30 22.51 9.18
CA ALA A 21 -6.36 23.31 8.41
C ALA A 21 -6.70 23.35 6.90
N VAL A 22 -7.12 22.22 6.30
CA VAL A 22 -7.53 22.21 4.88
C VAL A 22 -8.83 22.99 4.62
N LEU A 23 -9.76 22.99 5.59
CA LEU A 23 -10.98 23.79 5.50
C LEU A 23 -10.67 25.29 5.58
N GLU A 24 -9.79 25.69 6.51
CA GLU A 24 -9.32 27.07 6.64
C GLU A 24 -8.56 27.54 5.38
N ALA A 25 -7.76 26.67 4.78
CA ALA A 25 -7.01 26.96 3.56
C ALA A 25 -7.86 26.92 2.28
N GLY A 26 -9.07 26.35 2.32
CA GLY A 26 -9.91 26.16 1.13
C GLY A 26 -9.35 25.15 0.11
N HIS A 27 -8.43 24.27 0.52
CA HIS A 27 -7.76 23.30 -0.34
C HIS A 27 -7.58 21.97 0.38
N VAL A 28 -8.11 20.88 -0.19
CA VAL A 28 -8.03 19.52 0.38
C VAL A 28 -6.77 18.83 -0.10
N ASP A 29 -5.87 18.50 0.83
CA ASP A 29 -4.67 17.70 0.56
C ASP A 29 -5.02 16.26 0.11
N ASN A 30 -4.19 15.74 -0.80
CA ASN A 30 -4.40 14.43 -1.44
C ASN A 30 -4.59 13.27 -0.46
N ARG A 31 -3.96 13.30 0.72
CA ARG A 31 -4.08 12.22 1.71
C ARG A 31 -5.52 12.04 2.17
N PHE A 32 -6.31 13.12 2.24
CA PHE A 32 -7.68 13.06 2.73
C PHE A 32 -8.66 12.42 1.75
N HIS A 33 -8.26 12.17 0.49
CA HIS A 33 -9.11 11.50 -0.49
C HIS A 33 -9.39 10.02 -0.16
N TYR A 34 -8.61 9.38 0.71
CA TYR A 34 -8.71 7.94 0.95
C TYR A 34 -8.38 7.49 2.37
N VAL A 35 -8.27 8.39 3.35
CA VAL A 35 -7.96 7.98 4.74
C VAL A 35 -9.15 7.34 5.47
N GLY A 36 -10.36 7.89 5.30
CA GLY A 36 -11.55 7.33 5.94
C GLY A 36 -12.03 6.05 5.27
N GLU A 37 -12.79 5.22 5.98
CA GLU A 37 -13.32 3.94 5.49
C GLU A 37 -14.09 4.07 4.18
N ARG A 38 -15.12 4.94 4.16
CA ARG A 38 -15.93 5.18 2.95
C ARG A 38 -15.09 5.69 1.79
N SER A 39 -14.20 6.66 2.05
CA SER A 39 -13.33 7.24 1.03
C SER A 39 -12.32 6.22 0.48
N ALA A 40 -11.76 5.36 1.33
CA ALA A 40 -10.87 4.28 0.91
C ALA A 40 -11.61 3.27 0.02
N ALA A 41 -12.85 2.89 0.39
CA ALA A 41 -13.67 2.01 -0.44
C ALA A 41 -13.96 2.61 -1.82
N MET A 42 -14.32 3.90 -1.87
CA MET A 42 -14.53 4.62 -3.13
C MET A 42 -13.25 4.71 -3.96
N TRP A 43 -12.12 4.99 -3.31
CA TRP A 43 -10.80 5.02 -3.95
C TRP A 43 -10.44 3.67 -4.58
N ARG A 44 -10.66 2.56 -3.86
CA ARG A 44 -10.42 1.21 -4.39
C ARG A 44 -11.33 0.89 -5.58
N ALA A 45 -12.61 1.27 -5.51
CA ALA A 45 -13.53 1.09 -6.63
C ALA A 45 -13.06 1.86 -7.88
N LEU A 46 -12.64 3.12 -7.71
CA LEU A 46 -12.08 3.94 -8.78
C LEU A 46 -10.80 3.33 -9.34
N ALA A 47 -9.86 2.94 -8.48
CA ALA A 47 -8.60 2.31 -8.90
C ALA A 47 -8.84 0.99 -9.64
N SER A 48 -9.79 0.17 -9.17
CA SER A 48 -10.14 -1.09 -9.83
C SER A 48 -10.75 -0.88 -11.21
N ALA A 49 -11.50 0.19 -11.43
CA ALA A 49 -12.13 0.48 -12.72
C ALA A 49 -11.21 1.22 -13.71
N HIS A 50 -10.27 2.04 -13.21
CA HIS A 50 -9.58 3.03 -14.05
C HIS A 50 -8.07 3.11 -13.84
N SER A 51 -7.48 2.38 -12.91
CA SER A 51 -6.03 2.40 -12.74
C SER A 51 -5.34 1.95 -14.03
N PRO A 52 -4.25 2.60 -14.47
CA PRO A 52 -3.40 2.07 -15.53
C PRO A 52 -2.87 0.67 -15.23
N ALA A 53 -2.82 0.29 -13.94
CA ALA A 53 -2.53 -1.08 -13.54
C ALA A 53 -3.55 -2.10 -14.05
N GLN A 54 -4.75 -1.70 -14.48
CA GLN A 54 -5.77 -2.59 -15.03
C GLN A 54 -5.71 -2.70 -16.55
N ALA A 55 -4.93 -1.83 -17.20
CA ALA A 55 -4.47 -2.09 -18.56
C ALA A 55 -3.35 -3.15 -18.49
N ASP A 56 -3.32 -4.06 -19.47
CA ASP A 56 -2.42 -5.23 -19.46
C ASP A 56 -0.93 -4.85 -19.29
N ASP A 57 -0.54 -3.63 -19.70
CA ASP A 57 0.82 -3.11 -19.57
C ASP A 57 1.22 -2.81 -18.10
N GLY A 58 0.28 -2.36 -17.27
CA GLY A 58 0.55 -1.94 -15.90
C GLY A 58 0.90 -3.09 -14.95
N LEU A 59 0.19 -4.23 -15.03
CA LEU A 59 0.54 -5.42 -14.23
C LEU A 59 1.85 -6.04 -14.70
N MET A 60 2.09 -6.07 -16.01
CA MET A 60 3.33 -6.57 -16.59
C MET A 60 4.54 -5.76 -16.12
N ALA A 61 4.39 -4.45 -15.95
CA ALA A 61 5.43 -3.58 -15.41
C ALA A 61 5.79 -3.97 -13.96
N TYR A 62 4.80 -4.30 -13.12
CA TYR A 62 5.07 -4.76 -11.75
C TYR A 62 5.79 -6.11 -11.73
N ASP A 63 5.39 -7.06 -12.58
CA ASP A 63 6.04 -8.36 -12.66
C ASP A 63 7.47 -8.23 -13.21
N ALA A 64 7.70 -7.33 -14.16
CA ALA A 64 9.04 -7.01 -14.67
C ALA A 64 9.92 -6.38 -13.58
N ALA A 65 9.39 -5.43 -12.82
CA ALA A 65 10.09 -4.82 -11.70
C ALA A 65 10.43 -5.86 -10.61
N ALA A 66 9.50 -6.76 -10.30
CA ALA A 66 9.74 -7.84 -9.34
C ALA A 66 10.89 -8.75 -9.81
N ARG A 67 10.87 -9.22 -11.07
CA ARG A 67 11.96 -10.03 -11.62
C ARG A 67 13.31 -9.32 -11.58
N ALA A 68 13.34 -8.04 -11.92
CA ALA A 68 14.56 -7.23 -11.85
C ALA A 68 15.09 -7.12 -10.41
N ALA A 69 14.20 -6.90 -9.43
CA ALA A 69 14.57 -6.87 -8.02
C ALA A 69 15.15 -8.22 -7.56
N LEU A 70 14.48 -9.34 -7.91
CA LEU A 70 14.92 -10.69 -7.55
C LEU A 70 16.32 -11.02 -8.09
N ALA A 71 16.65 -10.58 -9.32
CA ALA A 71 17.96 -10.80 -9.92
C ALA A 71 19.11 -10.11 -9.17
N LEU A 72 18.80 -9.07 -8.38
CA LEU A 72 19.77 -8.28 -7.61
C LEU A 72 19.78 -8.63 -6.12
N LEU A 73 18.78 -9.38 -5.64
CA LEU A 73 18.68 -9.72 -4.23
C LEU A 73 19.77 -10.73 -3.83
N PRO A 74 20.51 -10.46 -2.74
CA PRO A 74 21.41 -11.46 -2.20
C PRO A 74 20.61 -12.63 -1.61
N GLY A 75 21.28 -13.77 -1.45
CA GLY A 75 20.71 -14.87 -0.67
C GLY A 75 20.48 -14.45 0.78
N GLY A 76 19.41 -14.98 1.39
CA GLY A 76 19.08 -14.76 2.79
C GLY A 76 17.64 -14.30 3.03
N PRO A 77 17.34 -13.88 4.28
CA PRO A 77 16.04 -13.34 4.64
C PRO A 77 15.70 -12.07 3.87
N VAL A 78 14.43 -11.94 3.46
CA VAL A 78 13.93 -10.77 2.73
C VAL A 78 12.78 -10.15 3.51
N HIS A 79 12.78 -8.82 3.65
CA HIS A 79 11.67 -8.07 4.23
C HIS A 79 11.12 -7.08 3.20
N VAL A 80 9.88 -7.28 2.77
CA VAL A 80 9.17 -6.39 1.85
C VAL A 80 8.46 -5.28 2.63
N ILE A 81 8.79 -4.02 2.36
CA ILE A 81 8.13 -2.87 2.97
C ILE A 81 7.32 -2.15 1.88
N GLY A 82 6.00 -2.23 1.97
CA GLY A 82 5.09 -1.55 1.04
C GLY A 82 4.79 -0.14 1.53
N VAL A 83 5.44 0.87 0.97
CA VAL A 83 5.20 2.29 1.30
C VAL A 83 4.08 2.84 0.42
N ALA A 84 3.07 3.46 1.03
CA ALA A 84 1.83 3.83 0.35
C ALA A 84 1.22 2.61 -0.39
N CYS A 85 1.16 1.50 0.34
CA CYS A 85 0.83 0.19 -0.20
C CYS A 85 -0.60 0.08 -0.76
N GLY A 86 -1.51 1.01 -0.42
CA GLY A 86 -2.91 0.88 -0.79
C GLY A 86 -3.49 -0.44 -0.26
N ASP A 87 -4.03 -1.28 -1.15
CA ASP A 87 -4.55 -2.61 -0.80
C ASP A 87 -3.56 -3.77 -1.06
N GLY A 88 -2.28 -3.47 -1.20
CA GLY A 88 -1.20 -4.45 -1.21
C GLY A 88 -1.04 -5.26 -2.51
N VAL A 89 -1.71 -4.87 -3.62
CA VAL A 89 -1.64 -5.62 -4.89
C VAL A 89 -0.21 -5.83 -5.38
N LYS A 90 0.63 -4.79 -5.26
CA LYS A 90 2.01 -4.81 -5.76
C LYS A 90 2.89 -5.67 -4.86
N GLU A 91 2.75 -5.50 -3.55
CA GLU A 91 3.49 -6.25 -2.53
C GLU A 91 3.17 -7.74 -2.65
N ARG A 92 1.90 -8.13 -2.78
CA ARG A 92 1.50 -9.52 -2.99
C ARG A 92 2.18 -10.17 -4.20
N ARG A 93 2.27 -9.43 -5.31
CA ARG A 93 2.93 -9.93 -6.53
C ARG A 93 4.43 -10.17 -6.29
N LEU A 94 5.10 -9.23 -5.63
CA LEU A 94 6.51 -9.37 -5.28
C LEU A 94 6.74 -10.53 -4.30
N LEU A 95 5.90 -10.65 -3.26
CA LEU A 95 5.96 -11.76 -2.30
C LEU A 95 5.75 -13.11 -3.01
N GLY A 96 4.77 -13.20 -3.90
CA GLY A 96 4.55 -14.41 -4.71
C GLY A 96 5.74 -14.75 -5.62
N ALA A 97 6.39 -13.74 -6.20
CA ALA A 97 7.61 -13.93 -7.00
C ALA A 97 8.78 -14.42 -6.14
N LEU A 98 8.99 -13.85 -4.95
CA LEU A 98 10.04 -14.27 -4.00
C LEU A 98 9.87 -15.73 -3.57
N VAL A 99 8.65 -16.12 -3.21
CA VAL A 99 8.33 -17.51 -2.85
C VAL A 99 8.56 -18.45 -4.03
N SER A 100 8.14 -18.05 -5.23
CA SER A 100 8.32 -18.83 -6.47
C SER A 100 9.80 -18.98 -6.86
N ALA A 101 10.66 -18.04 -6.47
CA ALA A 101 12.11 -18.10 -6.64
C ALA A 101 12.83 -18.88 -5.51
N GLY A 102 12.10 -19.42 -4.54
CA GLY A 102 12.64 -20.28 -3.48
C GLY A 102 13.07 -19.55 -2.20
N HIS A 103 12.77 -18.25 -2.05
CA HIS A 103 13.01 -17.55 -0.78
C HIS A 103 12.07 -18.10 0.30
N ARG A 104 12.64 -18.55 1.43
CA ARG A 104 11.88 -19.22 2.51
C ARG A 104 11.69 -18.39 3.77
N ASP A 105 12.51 -17.36 3.99
CA ASP A 105 12.35 -16.41 5.10
C ASP A 105 11.98 -15.05 4.49
N VAL A 106 10.68 -14.88 4.25
CA VAL A 106 10.12 -13.65 3.68
C VAL A 106 9.16 -13.05 4.69
N ARG A 107 9.36 -11.77 5.00
CA ARG A 107 8.50 -10.97 5.90
C ARG A 107 7.97 -9.78 5.15
N ALA A 108 6.86 -9.22 5.62
CA ALA A 108 6.25 -8.07 4.99
C ALA A 108 5.76 -7.05 6.02
N THR A 109 5.78 -5.77 5.65
CA THR A 109 5.17 -4.68 6.41
C THR A 109 4.48 -3.74 5.46
N ALA A 110 3.16 -3.62 5.63
CA ALA A 110 2.34 -2.64 4.92
C ALA A 110 2.43 -1.29 5.65
N VAL A 111 2.60 -0.21 4.89
CA VAL A 111 2.62 1.17 5.40
C VAL A 111 1.71 2.01 4.54
N ASP A 112 0.68 2.59 5.15
CA ASP A 112 -0.22 3.54 4.50
C ASP A 112 -0.74 4.56 5.52
N VAL A 113 -1.12 5.74 5.04
CA VAL A 113 -1.79 6.76 5.86
C VAL A 113 -3.25 6.40 6.15
N SER A 114 -3.81 5.48 5.38
CA SER A 114 -5.17 5.00 5.51
C SER A 114 -5.22 3.67 6.25
N VAL A 115 -5.76 3.69 7.48
CA VAL A 115 -6.01 2.48 8.28
C VAL A 115 -6.79 1.39 7.52
N PRO A 116 -7.90 1.68 6.82
CA PRO A 116 -8.60 0.63 6.07
C PRO A 116 -7.77 0.06 4.91
N LEU A 117 -6.92 0.87 4.24
CA LEU A 117 -6.05 0.37 3.18
C LEU A 117 -4.91 -0.49 3.74
N VAL A 118 -4.17 0.00 4.75
CA VAL A 118 -3.06 -0.76 5.35
C VAL A 118 -3.53 -2.07 5.97
N THR A 119 -4.74 -2.10 6.56
CA THR A 119 -5.34 -3.33 7.08
C THR A 119 -5.64 -4.31 5.96
N ALA A 120 -6.26 -3.86 4.87
CA ALA A 120 -6.52 -4.70 3.70
C ALA A 120 -5.22 -5.22 3.05
N ALA A 121 -4.17 -4.40 2.97
CA ALA A 121 -2.87 -4.82 2.48
C ALA A 121 -2.24 -5.89 3.39
N ALA A 122 -2.22 -5.65 4.71
CA ALA A 122 -1.64 -6.56 5.69
C ALA A 122 -2.38 -7.91 5.79
N GLU A 123 -3.68 -7.96 5.52
CA GLU A 123 -4.43 -9.22 5.44
C GLU A 123 -4.16 -10.01 4.15
N ALA A 124 -3.68 -9.32 3.12
CA ALA A 124 -3.49 -9.91 1.80
C ALA A 124 -2.01 -10.31 1.54
N MET A 125 -1.07 -9.73 2.27
CA MET A 125 0.39 -9.96 2.20
C MET A 125 0.83 -11.08 3.14
#